data_AF-C0E6I4-F1
#
_entry.id   AF-C0E6I4-F1
#
_cell.length_a   1.000
_cell.length_b   1.000
_cell.length_c   1.000
_cell.angle_alpha   90.00
_cell.angle_beta   90.00
_cell.angle_gamma   90.00
#
_symmetry.space_group_name_H-M   'P 1'
#
loop_
_entity.id
_entity.type
_entity.pdbx_description
1 polymer ?
#
loop_
_entity_poly.entity_id
_entity_poly.type
_entity_poly.pdbx_seq_one_letter_code
_entity_poly.pdbx_strand_id
1 'polypeptide(L)'
;MKSGRTVEIDLFEQMPAPFGLIRYGVAPDHPRIKGIVNSLHAVMEKPNVRFLGNIEIGTTITVEKLHEYYDAIVFATGAVADRDLDIPGENLNGSYGAADFVGFYDGNPRFHRTWNLTATHIAIIGV
;
A
#
# COMPACT_ATOMS: atom_id res chain seq x y z
N MET A 1 -0.25 -18.37 -23.14
CA MET A 1 -1.23 -19.49 -23.19
C MET A 1 -2.15 -19.36 -21.98
N LYS A 2 -3.48 -19.42 -22.13
CA LYS A 2 -4.40 -19.51 -20.97
C LYS A 2 -4.48 -20.98 -20.54
N SER A 3 -4.58 -21.25 -19.24
CA SER A 3 -4.52 -22.62 -18.67
C SER A 3 -5.73 -23.51 -19.00
N GLY A 4 -6.76 -23.00 -19.68
CA GLY A 4 -8.02 -23.70 -19.95
C GLY A 4 -8.93 -23.87 -18.73
N ARG A 5 -8.48 -23.48 -17.53
CA ARG A 5 -9.26 -23.55 -16.29
C ARG A 5 -9.95 -22.23 -16.00
N THR A 6 -11.17 -22.30 -15.47
CA THR A 6 -11.87 -21.15 -14.89
C THR A 6 -11.25 -20.84 -13.52
N VAL A 7 -11.04 -19.55 -13.23
CA VAL A 7 -10.47 -19.07 -11.97
C VAL A 7 -11.28 -17.87 -11.50
N GLU A 8 -11.76 -17.93 -10.28
CA GLU A 8 -12.35 -16.80 -9.56
C GLU A 8 -11.28 -16.16 -8.66
N ILE A 9 -11.25 -14.83 -8.58
CA ILE A 9 -10.21 -14.09 -7.87
C ILE A 9 -10.88 -13.12 -6.89
N ASP A 10 -10.59 -13.28 -5.61
CA ASP A 10 -10.90 -12.29 -4.58
C ASP A 10 -9.64 -11.50 -4.23
N LEU A 11 -9.73 -10.17 -4.37
CA LEU A 11 -8.69 -9.23 -3.97
C LEU A 11 -9.04 -8.64 -2.60
N PHE A 12 -8.34 -9.10 -1.57
CA PHE A 12 -8.44 -8.54 -0.22
C PHE A 12 -7.52 -7.33 -0.08
N GLU A 13 -8.06 -6.25 0.48
CA GLU A 13 -7.34 -5.02 0.74
C GLU A 13 -7.73 -4.47 2.11
N GLN A 14 -6.74 -4.11 2.92
CA GLN A 14 -6.96 -3.53 4.25
C GLN A 14 -7.51 -2.10 4.16
N MET A 15 -7.19 -1.38 3.09
CA MET A 15 -7.62 -0.01 2.85
C MET A 15 -9.00 0.08 2.17
N PRO A 16 -9.71 1.21 2.29
CA PRO A 16 -10.99 1.39 1.60
C PRO A 16 -10.84 1.57 0.09
N ALA A 17 -9.69 2.07 -0.37
CA ALA A 17 -9.41 2.27 -1.79
C ALA A 17 -8.23 1.38 -2.25
N PRO A 18 -8.32 0.80 -3.45
CA PRO A 18 -7.30 -0.09 -3.99
C PRO A 18 -6.03 0.67 -4.44
N PHE A 19 -5.10 -0.12 -5.01
CA PHE A 19 -3.89 0.30 -5.73
C PHE A 19 -2.65 0.60 -4.88
N GLY A 20 -2.70 0.42 -3.56
CA GLY A 20 -1.52 0.51 -2.70
C GLY A 20 -0.70 1.77 -2.96
N LEU A 21 0.62 1.61 -3.15
CA LEU A 21 1.55 2.73 -3.37
C LEU A 21 1.34 3.49 -4.69
N ILE A 22 0.64 2.94 -5.69
CA ILE A 22 0.25 3.76 -6.86
C ILE A 22 -0.67 4.91 -6.42
N ARG A 23 -1.52 4.66 -5.43
CA ARG A 23 -2.39 5.68 -4.82
C ARG A 23 -1.69 6.42 -3.68
N TYR A 24 -1.03 5.69 -2.79
CA TYR A 24 -0.56 6.14 -1.48
C TYR A 24 0.96 6.29 -1.36
N GLY A 25 1.69 6.40 -2.47
CA GLY A 25 3.15 6.57 -2.43
C GLY A 25 3.77 7.23 -3.67
N VAL A 26 3.18 7.07 -4.85
CA VAL A 26 3.59 7.82 -6.03
C VAL A 26 3.28 9.29 -5.80
N ALA A 27 4.32 10.12 -5.83
CA ALA A 27 4.21 11.55 -5.59
C ALA A 27 3.15 12.23 -6.47
N PRO A 28 2.46 13.26 -5.94
CA PRO A 28 1.30 13.86 -6.60
C PRO A 28 1.61 14.56 -7.92
N ASP A 29 2.87 15.00 -8.10
CA ASP A 29 3.40 15.62 -9.31
C ASP A 29 3.86 14.59 -10.38
N HIS A 30 3.64 13.30 -10.15
CA HIS A 30 3.96 12.22 -11.10
C HIS A 30 2.70 11.58 -11.74
N PRO A 31 1.80 12.34 -12.39
CA PRO A 31 0.53 11.84 -12.90
C PRO A 31 0.68 10.80 -14.01
N ARG A 32 1.79 10.84 -14.77
CA ARG A 32 2.09 9.86 -15.82
C ARG A 32 2.19 8.44 -15.26
N ILE A 33 2.85 8.27 -14.12
CA ILE A 33 2.99 6.97 -13.44
C ILE A 33 1.62 6.50 -12.92
N LYS A 34 0.81 7.44 -12.39
CA LYS A 34 -0.57 7.15 -11.95
C LYS A 34 -1.50 6.71 -13.10
N GLY A 35 -1.11 6.90 -14.37
CA GLY A 35 -1.87 6.43 -15.54
C GLY A 35 -2.12 4.91 -15.57
N ILE A 36 -1.29 4.11 -14.89
CA ILE A 36 -1.49 2.65 -14.78
C ILE A 36 -2.81 2.28 -14.10
N VAL A 37 -3.39 3.19 -13.30
CA VAL A 37 -4.68 3.00 -12.60
C VAL A 37 -5.79 2.58 -13.56
N ASN A 38 -5.82 3.09 -14.79
CA ASN A 38 -6.82 2.70 -15.79
C ASN A 38 -6.70 1.22 -16.17
N SER A 39 -5.47 0.71 -16.30
CA SER A 39 -5.23 -0.71 -16.59
C SER A 39 -5.58 -1.59 -15.40
N LEU A 40 -5.30 -1.13 -14.17
CA LEU A 40 -5.67 -1.84 -12.95
C LEU A 40 -7.20 -1.91 -12.78
N HIS A 41 -7.92 -0.82 -13.05
CA HIS A 41 -9.39 -0.83 -13.10
C HIS A 41 -9.91 -1.84 -14.12
N ALA A 42 -9.39 -1.85 -15.35
CA ALA A 42 -9.81 -2.80 -16.37
C ALA A 42 -9.57 -4.28 -15.97
N VAL A 43 -8.59 -4.55 -15.10
CA VAL A 43 -8.40 -5.88 -14.51
C VAL A 43 -9.46 -6.17 -13.44
N MET A 44 -9.74 -5.22 -12.55
CA MET A 44 -10.73 -5.36 -11.47
C MET A 44 -12.18 -5.42 -11.97
N GLU A 45 -12.47 -4.86 -13.15
CA GLU A 45 -13.79 -4.91 -13.79
C GLU A 45 -14.10 -6.25 -14.47
N LYS A 46 -13.13 -7.18 -14.51
CA LYS A 46 -13.38 -8.51 -15.06
C LYS A 46 -14.41 -9.24 -14.19
N PRO A 47 -15.36 -9.96 -14.79
CA PRO A 47 -16.46 -10.60 -14.05
C PRO A 47 -16.01 -11.66 -13.05
N ASN A 48 -14.81 -12.22 -13.23
CA ASN A 48 -14.22 -13.22 -12.35
C ASN A 48 -13.28 -12.63 -11.29
N VAL A 49 -13.30 -11.31 -11.09
CA VAL A 49 -12.51 -10.58 -10.09
C VAL A 49 -13.45 -9.82 -9.17
N ARG A 50 -13.31 -10.00 -7.87
CA ARG A 50 -14.06 -9.26 -6.85
C ARG A 50 -13.11 -8.56 -5.90
N PHE A 51 -13.40 -7.30 -5.59
CA PHE A 51 -12.64 -6.49 -4.65
C PHE A 51 -13.33 -6.45 -3.28
N LEU A 52 -12.56 -6.75 -2.25
CA LEU A 52 -13.00 -6.80 -0.85
C LEU A 52 -12.08 -5.89 -0.02
N GLY A 53 -12.39 -4.60 0.01
CA GLY A 53 -11.66 -3.58 0.78
C GLY A 53 -12.06 -3.56 2.26
N ASN A 54 -11.31 -2.82 3.07
CA ASN A 54 -11.46 -2.75 4.53
C ASN A 54 -11.36 -4.12 5.25
N ILE A 55 -10.59 -5.06 4.71
CA ILE A 55 -10.34 -6.37 5.33
C ILE A 55 -8.84 -6.51 5.60
N GLU A 56 -8.47 -6.45 6.87
CA GLU A 56 -7.07 -6.69 7.28
C GLU A 56 -6.87 -8.18 7.56
N ILE A 57 -6.05 -8.84 6.75
CA ILE A 57 -5.67 -10.25 6.95
C ILE A 57 -4.81 -10.38 8.20
N GLY A 58 -5.12 -11.36 9.05
CA GLY A 58 -4.54 -11.54 10.38
C GLY A 58 -5.36 -10.91 11.51
N THR A 59 -6.21 -9.91 11.19
CA THR A 59 -7.10 -9.26 12.16
C THR A 59 -8.57 -9.63 11.91
N THR A 60 -9.09 -9.33 10.71
CA THR A 60 -10.49 -9.57 10.34
C THR A 60 -10.74 -11.02 9.95
N ILE A 61 -9.77 -11.64 9.28
CA ILE A 61 -9.79 -13.06 8.90
C ILE A 61 -8.36 -13.59 8.93
N THR A 62 -8.16 -14.82 9.40
CA THR A 62 -6.83 -15.42 9.48
C THR A 62 -6.45 -16.14 8.18
N VAL A 63 -5.15 -16.37 7.97
CA VAL A 63 -4.65 -17.10 6.80
C VAL A 63 -5.13 -18.56 6.82
N GLU A 64 -5.19 -19.17 7.99
CA GLU A 64 -5.71 -20.54 8.17
C GLU A 64 -7.16 -20.63 7.70
N LYS A 65 -7.95 -19.59 7.98
CA LYS A 65 -9.34 -19.55 7.54
C LYS A 65 -9.46 -19.38 6.02
N LEU A 66 -8.59 -18.58 5.40
CA LEU A 66 -8.54 -18.45 3.94
C LEU A 66 -8.19 -19.78 3.25
N HIS A 67 -7.32 -20.60 3.85
CA HIS A 67 -6.98 -21.92 3.30
C HIS A 67 -8.18 -22.88 3.23
N GLU A 68 -9.24 -22.65 4.03
CA GLU A 68 -10.48 -23.44 3.93
C GLU A 68 -11.32 -23.07 2.68
N TYR A 69 -11.12 -21.88 2.11
CA TYR A 69 -11.98 -21.32 1.05
C TYR A 69 -11.32 -21.16 -0.31
N TYR A 70 -9.99 -21.09 -0.36
CA TYR A 70 -9.24 -20.83 -1.59
C TYR A 70 -8.26 -21.95 -1.93
N ASP A 71 -8.21 -22.33 -3.21
CA ASP A 71 -7.24 -23.31 -3.73
C ASP A 71 -5.78 -22.81 -3.61
N ALA A 72 -5.58 -21.49 -3.67
CA ALA A 72 -4.28 -20.85 -3.57
C ALA A 72 -4.41 -19.45 -2.98
N ILE A 73 -3.38 -19.02 -2.25
CA ILE A 73 -3.27 -17.68 -1.67
C ILE A 73 -2.01 -17.02 -2.20
N VAL A 74 -2.13 -15.78 -2.67
CA VAL A 74 -1.01 -14.96 -3.13
C VAL A 74 -0.86 -13.76 -2.21
N PHE A 75 0.28 -13.65 -1.55
CA PHE A 75 0.62 -12.48 -0.74
C PHE A 75 1.21 -11.38 -1.63
N ALA A 76 0.51 -10.25 -1.69
CA ALA A 76 0.91 -9.05 -2.43
C ALA A 76 0.82 -7.80 -1.53
N THR A 77 1.22 -7.94 -0.26
CA THR A 77 1.03 -6.93 0.80
C THR A 77 1.98 -5.73 0.70
N GLY A 78 3.02 -5.83 -0.12
CA GLY A 78 4.07 -4.81 -0.22
C GLY A 78 4.85 -4.61 1.08
N ALA A 79 5.56 -3.49 1.16
CA ALA A 79 6.26 -3.02 2.36
C ALA A 79 5.97 -1.54 2.56
N VAL A 80 5.39 -1.20 3.72
CA VAL A 80 4.99 0.17 4.06
C VAL A 80 5.83 0.80 5.17
N ALA A 81 6.59 -0.02 5.89
CA ALA A 81 7.45 0.43 6.98
C ALA A 81 8.79 0.92 6.44
N ASP A 82 9.30 1.98 7.06
CA ASP A 82 10.67 2.43 6.87
C ASP A 82 11.68 1.42 7.42
N ARG A 83 12.90 1.47 6.90
CA ARG A 83 14.03 0.73 7.46
C ARG A 83 14.74 1.61 8.48
N ASP A 84 14.96 1.08 9.67
CA ASP A 84 15.72 1.77 10.72
C ASP A 84 17.15 2.08 10.26
N LEU A 85 17.71 3.19 10.76
CA LEU A 85 19.08 3.58 10.47
C LEU A 85 20.07 2.97 11.46
N ASP A 86 19.59 2.60 12.65
CA ASP A 86 20.36 2.03 13.76
C ASP A 86 21.54 2.93 14.17
N ILE A 87 21.26 4.24 14.28
CA ILE A 87 22.25 5.27 14.65
C ILE A 87 21.80 6.08 15.87
N PRO A 88 22.75 6.61 16.68
CA PRO A 88 22.42 7.54 17.75
C PRO A 88 21.65 8.76 17.22
N GLY A 89 20.48 9.01 17.81
CA GLY A 89 19.64 10.16 17.49
C GLY A 89 18.51 9.89 16.47
N GLU A 90 18.39 8.69 15.92
CA GLU A 90 17.34 8.35 14.95
C GLU A 90 15.90 8.53 15.48
N ASN A 91 15.73 8.45 16.80
CA ASN A 91 14.44 8.58 17.49
C ASN A 91 14.20 9.99 18.06
N LEU A 92 15.05 10.97 17.75
CA LEU A 92 14.84 12.36 18.19
C LEU A 92 13.66 12.99 17.43
N ASN A 93 12.97 13.93 18.07
CA ASN A 93 11.94 14.72 17.40
C ASN A 93 12.54 15.47 16.20
N GLY A 94 11.91 15.36 15.03
CA GLY A 94 12.46 15.87 13.77
C GLY A 94 13.14 14.80 12.91
N SER A 95 13.37 13.59 13.43
CA SER A 95 13.85 12.43 12.68
C SER A 95 12.67 11.53 12.34
N TYR A 96 12.45 11.31 11.03
CA TYR A 96 11.30 10.55 10.52
C TYR A 96 11.73 9.67 9.37
N GLY A 97 11.01 8.56 9.21
CA GLY A 97 11.09 7.74 8.02
C GLY A 97 10.46 8.43 6.80
N ALA A 98 10.93 8.07 5.60
CA ALA A 98 10.42 8.65 4.37
C ALA A 98 8.98 8.19 4.09
N ALA A 99 8.63 6.93 4.41
CA ALA A 99 7.28 6.41 4.19
C ALA A 99 6.24 7.15 5.04
N ASP A 100 6.60 7.60 6.25
CA ASP A 100 5.73 8.46 7.08
C ASP A 100 5.41 9.79 6.40
N PHE A 101 6.44 10.48 5.91
CA PHE A 101 6.29 11.75 5.19
C PHE A 101 5.50 11.60 3.89
N VAL A 102 5.76 10.53 3.14
CA VAL A 102 5.04 10.18 1.91
C VAL A 102 3.57 9.88 2.21
N GLY A 103 3.30 9.05 3.22
CA GLY A 103 1.95 8.70 3.64
C GLY A 103 1.13 9.93 4.04
N PHE A 104 1.74 10.89 4.72
CA PHE A 104 1.13 12.19 5.02
C PHE A 104 0.69 12.93 3.75
N TYR A 105 1.62 13.21 2.82
CA TYR A 105 1.30 14.07 1.68
C TYR A 105 0.42 13.37 0.63
N ASP A 106 0.51 12.04 0.47
CA ASP A 106 -0.36 11.25 -0.42
C ASP A 106 -1.69 10.87 0.25
N GLY A 107 -1.91 11.32 1.49
CA GLY A 107 -3.18 11.22 2.18
C GLY A 107 -3.57 9.80 2.54
N ASN A 108 -2.60 8.93 2.84
CA ASN A 108 -2.81 7.57 3.31
C ASN A 108 -3.53 7.60 4.68
N PRO A 109 -4.76 7.04 4.80
CA PRO A 109 -5.53 7.01 6.05
C PRO A 109 -4.84 6.40 7.27
N ARG A 110 -3.78 5.60 7.08
CA ARG A 110 -3.02 5.00 8.18
C ARG A 110 -1.95 5.90 8.76
N PHE A 111 -1.67 7.03 8.11
CA PHE A 111 -0.65 7.99 8.50
C PHE A 111 -1.29 9.30 8.94
N HIS A 112 -0.52 10.12 9.65
CA HIS A 112 -1.04 11.38 10.16
C HIS A 112 -1.29 12.39 9.03
N ARG A 113 -2.27 13.27 9.24
CA ARG A 113 -2.80 14.18 8.20
C ARG A 113 -2.20 15.58 8.24
N THR A 114 -1.30 15.85 9.18
CA THR A 114 -0.70 17.17 9.40
C THR A 114 0.80 17.02 9.63
N TRP A 115 1.60 17.97 9.14
CA TRP A 115 3.04 17.98 9.34
C TRP A 115 3.51 19.36 9.79
N ASN A 116 4.50 19.42 10.68
CA ASN A 116 5.13 20.68 11.06
C ASN A 116 6.16 21.08 9.99
N LEU A 117 5.81 22.07 9.16
CA LEU A 117 6.63 22.53 8.03
C LEU A 117 7.38 23.84 8.34
N THR A 118 7.75 24.06 9.60
CA THR A 118 8.48 25.28 10.03
C THR A 118 10.01 25.16 9.94
N ALA A 119 10.54 23.96 9.69
CA ALA A 119 11.97 23.74 9.55
C ALA A 119 12.54 24.56 8.37
N THR A 120 13.65 25.25 8.59
CA THR A 120 14.35 26.03 7.55
C THR A 120 15.43 25.24 6.83
N HIS A 121 15.84 24.11 7.39
CA HIS A 121 16.87 23.21 6.86
C HIS A 121 16.41 21.76 7.03
N ILE A 122 16.61 20.94 6.00
CA ILE A 122 16.20 19.54 5.97
C ILE A 122 17.36 18.74 5.38
N ALA A 123 17.64 17.57 5.97
CA ALA A 123 18.54 16.57 5.41
C ALA A 123 17.72 15.33 5.03
N ILE A 124 18.01 14.74 3.87
CA ILE A 124 17.40 13.50 3.39
C ILE A 124 18.52 12.49 3.21
N ILE A 125 18.36 11.32 3.82
CA ILE A 125 19.32 10.22 3.69
C ILE A 125 18.74 9.24 2.66
N GLY A 126 19.38 9.18 1.49
CA GLY A 126 19.12 8.17 0.47
C GLY A 126 20.25 7.14 0.45
N VAL A 127 19.91 5.89 0.13
CA VAL A 127 20.85 4.81 -0.15
C VAL A 127 20.97 4.55 -1.64
#